data_AF-A0A5B0RXJ1-F1
#
_entry.id   AF-A0A5B0RXJ1-F1
#
_cell.length_a   1.000
_cell.length_b   1.000
_cell.length_c   1.000
_cell.angle_alpha   90.00
_cell.angle_beta   90.00
_cell.angle_gamma   90.00
#
_symmetry.space_group_name_H-M   'P 1'
#
loop_
_entity.id
_entity.type
_entity.pdbx_description
1 polymer ?
#
loop_
_entity_poly.entity_id
_entity_poly.type
_entity_poly.pdbx_seq_one_letter_code
_entity_poly.pdbx_strand_id
1 'polypeptide(L)'
;MAANEDEEHGNDEQDQDNETNQEATTFWQRIRTVYCEAVPRPIQTFTSLKKRWSNNLQPAINKFRAIVHQVKGFNKSGAHWSRAISTRATYWKKKAKTINQLAAQDQSWKQDVACAHKEITSKSKQLNDIFNHDSQSINCMSQNGTTSLELAIMTTDLNGVDDEQKEYFKLKRAAILQSLRAQGNSSTN
;
A
#
# COMPACT_ATOMS: atom_id res chain seq x y z
N MET A 1 -14.11 6.84 -84.59
CA MET A 1 -14.50 5.46 -84.98
C MET A 1 -13.46 4.56 -84.35
N ALA A 2 -13.73 4.01 -83.16
CA ALA A 2 -14.59 2.84 -82.91
C ALA A 2 -14.00 1.58 -83.59
N ALA A 3 -13.85 0.42 -82.97
CA ALA A 3 -14.12 -0.14 -81.64
C ALA A 3 -13.28 -1.44 -81.55
N ASN A 4 -12.67 -1.75 -80.41
CA ASN A 4 -12.95 -2.90 -79.51
C ASN A 4 -13.36 -4.24 -80.13
N GLU A 5 -12.69 -5.31 -79.66
CA GLU A 5 -13.20 -6.62 -79.20
C GLU A 5 -11.94 -7.40 -78.73
N ASP A 6 -11.64 -7.50 -77.44
CA ASP A 6 -12.15 -8.44 -76.41
C ASP A 6 -11.91 -9.93 -76.73
N GLU A 7 -11.01 -10.58 -75.96
CA GLU A 7 -11.32 -11.80 -75.20
C GLU A 7 -10.22 -12.16 -74.16
N GLU A 8 -10.61 -12.01 -72.90
CA GLU A 8 -10.42 -12.86 -71.71
C GLU A 8 -9.52 -14.12 -71.78
N HIS A 9 -8.63 -14.30 -70.78
CA HIS A 9 -8.74 -15.30 -69.68
C HIS A 9 -7.39 -15.53 -68.98
N GLY A 10 -7.40 -15.59 -67.63
CA GLY A 10 -6.33 -16.23 -66.85
C GLY A 10 -5.96 -15.51 -65.57
N ASN A 11 -6.74 -15.74 -64.51
CA ASN A 11 -6.31 -15.51 -63.13
C ASN A 11 -5.04 -16.31 -62.83
N ASP A 12 -4.04 -15.69 -62.19
CA ASP A 12 -3.18 -16.37 -61.22
C ASP A 12 -2.68 -15.37 -60.18
N GLU A 13 -3.40 -15.41 -59.07
CA GLU A 13 -3.08 -14.93 -57.75
C GLU A 13 -1.88 -15.73 -57.20
N GLN A 14 -0.78 -15.07 -56.84
CA GLN A 14 0.06 -15.55 -55.73
C GLN A 14 0.59 -14.36 -54.91
N ASP A 15 -0.09 -14.16 -53.79
CA ASP A 15 0.33 -13.43 -52.60
C ASP A 15 1.80 -13.70 -52.25
N GLN A 16 2.66 -12.74 -52.54
CA GLN A 16 4.06 -12.74 -52.10
C GLN A 16 4.26 -11.70 -51.00
N ASP A 17 3.50 -11.80 -49.90
CA ASP A 17 3.72 -10.91 -48.73
C ASP A 17 3.35 -11.50 -47.36
N ASN A 18 3.22 -12.83 -47.25
CA ASN A 18 2.84 -13.49 -45.98
C ASN A 18 3.95 -14.35 -45.33
N GLU A 19 5.11 -14.57 -45.99
CA GLU A 19 6.12 -15.54 -45.52
C GLU A 19 7.06 -14.97 -44.43
N THR A 20 7.45 -13.69 -44.53
CA THR A 20 8.38 -13.05 -43.59
C THR A 20 7.80 -12.89 -42.18
N ASN A 21 6.48 -12.71 -42.09
CA ASN A 21 5.77 -12.57 -40.82
C ASN A 21 5.62 -13.92 -40.10
N GLN A 22 5.62 -15.04 -40.82
CA GLN A 22 5.57 -16.38 -40.23
C GLN A 22 6.90 -16.75 -39.58
N GLU A 23 8.03 -16.45 -40.22
CA GLU A 23 9.37 -16.73 -39.66
C GLU A 23 9.66 -15.89 -38.40
N ALA A 24 9.38 -14.59 -38.45
CA ALA A 24 9.57 -13.70 -37.31
C ALA A 24 8.70 -14.10 -36.11
N THR A 25 7.46 -14.54 -36.38
CA THR A 25 6.55 -15.06 -35.35
C THR A 25 7.07 -16.37 -34.76
N THR A 26 7.56 -17.29 -35.60
CA THR A 26 8.14 -18.57 -35.20
C THR A 26 9.39 -18.38 -34.31
N PHE A 27 10.24 -17.41 -34.63
CA PHE A 27 11.42 -17.07 -33.82
C PHE A 27 11.03 -16.69 -32.39
N TRP A 28 10.09 -15.76 -32.22
CA TRP A 28 9.67 -15.32 -30.88
C TRP A 28 8.90 -16.39 -30.11
N GLN A 29 8.20 -17.28 -30.81
CA GLN A 29 7.57 -18.46 -30.20
C GLN A 29 8.62 -19.40 -29.62
N ARG A 30 9.68 -19.74 -30.38
CA ARG A 30 10.79 -20.57 -29.89
C ARG A 30 11.50 -19.95 -28.70
N ILE A 31 11.79 -18.65 -28.77
CA ILE A 31 12.42 -17.89 -27.67
C ILE A 31 11.51 -17.88 -26.42
N ARG A 32 10.20 -17.77 -26.58
CA ARG A 32 9.24 -17.86 -25.47
C ARG A 32 9.29 -19.24 -24.81
N THR A 33 9.30 -20.32 -25.60
CA THR A 33 9.38 -21.70 -25.07
C THR A 33 10.60 -21.86 -24.16
N VAL A 34 11.79 -21.55 -24.68
CA VAL A 34 13.04 -21.66 -23.92
C VAL A 34 13.05 -20.76 -22.68
N TYR A 35 12.51 -19.54 -22.79
CA TYR A 35 12.42 -18.62 -21.66
C TYR A 35 11.49 -19.14 -20.55
N CYS A 36 10.34 -19.69 -20.91
CA CYS A 36 9.37 -20.24 -19.96
C CYS A 36 9.87 -21.53 -19.29
N GLU A 37 10.66 -22.34 -19.99
CA GLU A 37 11.35 -23.50 -19.40
C GLU A 37 12.37 -23.06 -18.34
N ALA A 38 13.18 -22.04 -18.65
CA ALA A 38 14.20 -21.55 -17.72
C ALA A 38 13.63 -20.70 -16.58
N VAL A 39 12.52 -19.98 -16.81
CA VAL A 39 11.87 -19.08 -15.84
C VAL A 39 10.36 -19.33 -15.86
N PRO A 40 9.86 -20.27 -15.05
CA PRO A 40 8.45 -20.68 -15.08
C PRO A 40 7.47 -19.59 -14.65
N ARG A 41 7.90 -18.59 -13.88
CA ARG A 41 7.04 -17.50 -13.39
C ARG A 41 7.77 -16.15 -13.31
N PRO A 42 7.09 -15.04 -13.64
CA PRO A 42 5.74 -14.96 -14.23
C PRO A 42 5.76 -15.34 -15.72
N ILE A 43 4.67 -15.99 -16.20
CA ILE A 43 4.51 -16.37 -17.60
C ILE A 43 4.50 -15.10 -18.46
N GLN A 44 5.43 -14.99 -19.41
CA GLN A 44 5.51 -13.85 -20.32
C GLN A 44 4.92 -14.21 -21.68
N THR A 45 4.18 -13.25 -22.27
CA THR A 45 3.74 -13.33 -23.65
C THR A 45 4.91 -13.01 -24.59
N PHE A 46 4.89 -13.53 -25.82
CA PHE A 46 5.95 -13.25 -26.80
C PHE A 46 6.05 -11.75 -27.13
N THR A 47 4.92 -11.04 -27.13
CA THR A 47 4.85 -9.58 -27.34
C THR A 47 5.56 -8.81 -26.22
N SER A 48 5.37 -9.25 -24.97
CA SER A 48 6.08 -8.70 -23.81
C SER A 48 7.59 -8.93 -23.91
N LEU A 49 8.00 -10.15 -24.28
CA LEU A 49 9.41 -10.51 -24.41
C LEU A 49 10.11 -9.73 -25.54
N LYS A 50 9.47 -9.62 -26.70
CA LYS A 50 9.92 -8.80 -27.83
C LYS A 50 10.07 -7.32 -27.45
N LYS A 51 9.09 -6.77 -26.72
CA LYS A 51 9.13 -5.37 -26.23
C LYS A 51 10.27 -5.15 -25.23
N ARG A 52 10.46 -6.07 -24.28
CA ARG A 52 11.55 -5.99 -23.29
C ARG A 52 12.91 -6.05 -23.97
N TRP A 53 13.08 -6.94 -24.95
CA TRP A 53 14.29 -7.03 -25.76
C TRP A 53 14.57 -5.71 -26.51
N SER A 54 13.60 -5.23 -27.28
CA SER A 54 13.75 -4.05 -28.14
C SER A 54 13.98 -2.76 -27.34
N ASN A 55 13.30 -2.60 -26.20
CA ASN A 55 13.34 -1.36 -25.43
C ASN A 55 14.52 -1.28 -24.46
N ASN A 56 14.98 -2.42 -23.93
CA ASN A 56 15.96 -2.42 -22.83
C ASN A 56 17.28 -3.08 -23.24
N LEU A 57 17.22 -4.26 -23.86
CA LEU A 57 18.41 -5.06 -24.13
C LEU A 57 19.11 -4.63 -25.41
N GLN A 58 18.38 -4.48 -26.51
CA GLN A 58 18.95 -4.09 -27.80
C GLN A 58 19.66 -2.72 -27.76
N PRO A 59 19.12 -1.66 -27.12
CA PRO A 59 19.82 -0.38 -27.01
C PRO A 59 21.10 -0.49 -26.16
N ALA A 60 21.05 -1.27 -25.07
CA ALA A 60 22.21 -1.51 -24.21
C ALA A 60 23.31 -2.29 -24.95
N ILE A 61 22.95 -3.34 -25.70
CA ILE A 61 23.87 -4.13 -26.52
C ILE A 61 24.49 -3.26 -27.61
N ASN A 62 23.69 -2.45 -28.31
CA ASN A 62 24.18 -1.54 -29.34
C ASN A 62 25.16 -0.50 -28.77
N LYS A 63 24.85 0.05 -27.59
CA LYS A 63 25.74 0.98 -26.88
C LYS A 63 27.04 0.31 -26.46
N PHE A 64 26.98 -0.91 -25.94
CA PHE A 64 28.17 -1.69 -25.60
C PHE A 64 29.03 -1.95 -26.85
N ARG A 65 28.42 -2.39 -27.95
CA ARG A 65 29.09 -2.61 -29.23
C ARG A 65 29.79 -1.34 -29.70
N ALA A 66 29.12 -0.18 -29.64
CA ALA A 66 29.71 1.10 -30.00
C ALA A 66 30.93 1.45 -29.13
N ILE A 67 30.86 1.23 -27.81
CA ILE A 67 31.99 1.44 -26.89
C ILE A 67 33.15 0.50 -27.25
N VAL A 68 32.89 -0.78 -27.54
CA VAL A 68 33.93 -1.74 -27.94
C VAL A 68 34.61 -1.30 -29.24
N HIS A 69 33.86 -0.84 -30.24
CA HIS A 69 34.42 -0.30 -31.47
C HIS A 69 35.27 0.95 -31.22
N GLN A 70 34.79 1.86 -30.37
CA GLN A 70 35.54 3.04 -29.97
C GLN A 70 36.85 2.63 -29.29
N VAL A 71 36.83 1.73 -28.31
CA VAL A 71 38.03 1.25 -27.60
C VAL A 71 39.02 0.59 -28.56
N LYS A 72 38.54 -0.25 -29.50
CA LYS A 72 39.39 -0.85 -30.55
C LYS A 72 40.02 0.23 -31.46
N GLY A 73 39.31 1.32 -31.74
CA GLY A 73 39.83 2.47 -32.47
C GLY A 73 40.84 3.29 -31.65
N PHE A 74 40.58 3.51 -30.36
CA PHE A 74 41.41 4.30 -29.45
C PHE A 74 42.69 3.59 -28.99
N ASN A 75 42.70 2.25 -28.94
CA ASN A 75 43.92 1.48 -28.67
C ASN A 75 45.02 1.73 -29.71
N LYS A 76 44.66 2.32 -30.87
CA LYS A 76 45.61 2.73 -31.92
C LYS A 76 46.27 4.09 -31.66
N SER A 77 45.82 4.90 -30.69
CA SER A 77 46.29 6.30 -30.51
C SER A 77 46.91 6.66 -29.15
N GLY A 78 47.03 5.70 -28.21
CA GLY A 78 47.91 5.76 -27.03
C GLY A 78 47.65 6.80 -25.93
N ALA A 79 47.15 8.00 -26.24
CA ALA A 79 47.16 9.16 -25.32
C ALA A 79 45.79 9.61 -24.77
N HIS A 80 44.67 9.06 -25.26
CA HIS A 80 43.33 9.57 -24.93
C HIS A 80 42.62 8.80 -23.80
N TRP A 81 42.93 7.52 -23.60
CA TRP A 81 42.13 6.62 -22.76
C TRP A 81 42.36 6.83 -21.25
N SER A 82 43.60 7.08 -20.81
CA SER A 82 43.92 7.32 -19.40
C SER A 82 43.23 8.58 -18.87
N ARG A 83 43.16 9.63 -19.69
CA ARG A 83 42.41 10.86 -19.40
C ARG A 83 40.91 10.59 -19.30
N ALA A 84 40.36 9.85 -20.27
CA ALA A 84 38.94 9.50 -20.28
C ALA A 84 38.53 8.62 -19.07
N ILE A 85 39.36 7.67 -18.67
CA ILE A 85 39.12 6.83 -17.48
C ILE A 85 39.17 7.67 -16.20
N SER A 86 40.14 8.57 -16.06
CA SER A 86 40.24 9.45 -14.89
C SER A 86 39.04 10.39 -14.77
N THR A 87 38.60 11.01 -15.87
CA THR A 87 37.39 11.85 -15.89
C THR A 87 36.13 11.03 -15.55
N ARG A 88 36.02 9.80 -16.05
CA ARG A 88 34.88 8.94 -15.75
C ARG A 88 34.88 8.49 -14.28
N ALA A 89 36.03 8.15 -13.72
CA ALA A 89 36.19 7.77 -12.32
C ALA A 89 35.81 8.91 -11.36
N THR A 90 36.25 10.13 -11.64
CA THR A 90 35.87 11.31 -10.83
C THR A 90 34.38 11.62 -10.90
N TYR A 91 33.74 11.48 -12.07
CA TYR A 91 32.29 11.61 -12.22
C TYR A 91 31.54 10.57 -11.38
N TRP A 92 31.93 9.29 -11.45
CA TRP A 92 31.29 8.23 -10.66
C TRP A 92 31.50 8.41 -9.16
N LYS A 93 32.68 8.87 -8.71
CA LYS A 93 32.95 9.20 -7.31
C LYS A 93 32.02 10.30 -6.79
N LYS A 94 31.83 11.36 -7.58
CA LYS A 94 30.87 12.44 -7.25
C LYS A 94 29.44 11.89 -7.16
N LYS A 95 29.03 11.09 -8.14
CA LYS A 95 27.68 10.50 -8.18
C LYS A 95 27.42 9.57 -6.98
N ALA A 96 28.38 8.74 -6.60
CA ALA A 96 28.30 7.87 -5.43
C ALA A 96 28.16 8.67 -4.12
N LYS A 97 28.93 9.77 -3.98
CA LYS A 97 28.82 10.66 -2.81
C LYS A 97 27.43 11.26 -2.67
N THR A 98 26.84 11.74 -3.77
CA THR A 98 25.47 12.29 -3.77
C THR A 98 24.43 11.25 -3.38
N ILE A 99 24.54 10.02 -3.90
CA ILE A 99 23.62 8.91 -3.56
C ILE A 99 23.71 8.59 -2.07
N ASN A 100 24.92 8.50 -1.51
CA ASN A 100 25.09 8.23 -0.08
C ASN A 100 24.53 9.35 0.81
N GLN A 101 24.67 10.62 0.40
CA GLN A 101 24.10 11.73 1.14
C GLN A 101 22.56 11.72 1.10
N LEU A 102 21.98 11.40 -0.06
CA LEU A 102 20.53 11.23 -0.19
C LEU A 102 20.03 10.07 0.66
N ALA A 103 20.75 8.94 0.68
CA ALA A 103 20.42 7.79 1.53
C ALA A 103 20.53 8.11 3.03
N ALA A 104 21.52 8.92 3.45
CA ALA A 104 21.65 9.34 4.84
C ALA A 104 20.49 10.26 5.27
N GLN A 105 20.09 11.21 4.42
CA GLN A 105 18.89 12.02 4.66
C GLN A 105 17.63 11.16 4.65
N ASP A 106 17.57 10.17 3.75
CA ASP A 106 16.45 9.22 3.67
C ASP A 106 16.27 8.44 4.98
N GLN A 107 17.38 8.00 5.56
CA GLN A 107 17.38 7.28 6.83
C GLN A 107 16.97 8.18 8.00
N SER A 108 17.41 9.45 8.00
CA SER A 108 17.04 10.42 9.04
C SER A 108 15.53 10.64 9.09
N TRP A 109 14.87 10.94 7.97
CA TRP A 109 13.43 11.19 7.99
C TRP A 109 12.64 9.93 8.39
N LYS A 110 13.11 8.74 8.02
CA LYS A 110 12.48 7.48 8.45
C LYS A 110 12.54 7.30 9.97
N GLN A 111 13.67 7.67 10.58
CA GLN A 111 13.82 7.63 12.04
C GLN A 111 12.89 8.64 12.72
N ASP A 112 12.78 9.86 12.19
CA ASP A 112 11.89 10.90 12.72
C ASP A 112 10.41 10.47 12.65
N VAL A 113 9.98 9.92 11.52
CA VAL A 113 8.60 9.39 11.35
C VAL A 113 8.33 8.22 12.28
N ALA A 114 9.31 7.32 12.47
CA ALA A 114 9.17 6.20 13.39
C ALA A 114 9.10 6.69 14.85
N CYS A 115 9.85 7.73 15.21
CA CYS A 115 9.79 8.35 16.53
C CYS A 115 8.41 8.97 16.77
N ALA A 116 7.92 9.79 15.82
CA ALA A 116 6.60 10.41 15.90
C ALA A 116 5.48 9.37 16.04
N HIS A 117 5.54 8.25 15.30
CA HIS A 117 4.56 7.17 15.45
C HIS A 117 4.57 6.55 16.85
N LYS A 118 5.76 6.31 17.44
CA LYS A 118 5.86 5.79 18.81
C LYS A 118 5.23 6.74 19.82
N GLU A 119 5.46 8.04 19.66
CA GLU A 119 4.83 9.06 20.51
C GLU A 119 3.32 9.06 20.36
N ILE A 120 2.79 9.02 19.13
CA ILE A 120 1.35 8.95 18.86
C ILE A 120 0.73 7.71 19.51
N THR A 121 1.36 6.53 19.37
CA THR A 121 0.88 5.30 20.00
C THR A 121 0.89 5.41 21.53
N SER A 122 1.96 5.97 22.11
CA SER A 122 2.06 6.17 23.56
C SER A 122 0.97 7.12 24.07
N LYS A 123 0.77 8.25 23.38
CA LYS A 123 -0.28 9.23 23.71
C LYS A 123 -1.68 8.67 23.51
N SER A 124 -1.92 7.87 22.48
CA SER A 124 -3.20 7.19 22.25
C SER A 124 -3.53 6.21 23.38
N LYS A 125 -2.54 5.43 23.84
CA LYS A 125 -2.72 4.56 25.00
C LYS A 125 -3.07 5.36 26.26
N GLN A 126 -2.31 6.42 26.54
CA GLN A 126 -2.55 7.30 27.68
C GLN A 126 -3.97 7.89 27.66
N LEU A 127 -4.45 8.33 26.50
CA LEU A 127 -5.81 8.86 26.34
C LEU A 127 -6.87 7.79 26.60
N ASN A 128 -6.69 6.57 26.08
CA ASN A 128 -7.61 5.48 26.35
C ASN A 128 -7.68 5.13 27.85
N ASP A 129 -6.54 5.14 28.55
CA ASP A 129 -6.49 4.92 29.99
C ASP A 129 -7.28 6.01 30.74
N ILE A 130 -7.15 7.28 30.34
CA ILE A 130 -7.93 8.40 30.90
C ILE A 130 -9.42 8.23 30.62
N PHE A 131 -9.81 7.94 29.38
CA PHE A 131 -11.22 7.73 29.04
C PHE A 131 -11.85 6.59 29.84
N ASN A 132 -11.12 5.50 30.03
CA ASN A 132 -11.60 4.38 30.83
C ASN A 132 -11.76 4.77 32.30
N HIS A 133 -10.77 5.46 32.87
CA HIS A 133 -10.86 5.98 34.23
C HIS A 133 -12.05 6.93 34.41
N ASP A 134 -12.25 7.87 33.49
CA ASP A 134 -13.32 8.86 33.59
C ASP A 134 -14.70 8.21 33.40
N SER A 135 -14.82 7.21 32.52
CA SER A 135 -16.03 6.42 32.37
C SER A 135 -16.41 5.70 33.67
N GLN A 136 -15.43 5.08 34.34
CA GLN A 136 -15.64 4.45 35.64
C GLN A 136 -16.04 5.48 36.70
N SER A 137 -15.34 6.62 36.76
CA SER A 137 -15.63 7.71 37.69
C SER A 137 -17.06 8.23 37.54
N ILE A 138 -17.49 8.51 36.31
CA ILE A 138 -18.87 8.97 36.01
C ILE A 138 -19.90 7.92 36.44
N ASN A 139 -19.64 6.63 36.19
CA ASN A 139 -20.54 5.57 36.61
C ASN A 139 -20.67 5.52 38.14
N CYS A 140 -19.55 5.58 38.86
CA CYS A 140 -19.54 5.65 40.32
C CYS A 140 -20.29 6.88 40.84
N MET A 141 -20.09 8.06 40.23
CA MET A 141 -20.80 9.28 40.60
C MET A 141 -22.31 9.17 40.37
N SER A 142 -22.72 8.57 39.25
CA SER A 142 -24.13 8.31 38.96
C SER A 142 -24.74 7.40 40.02
N GLN A 143 -24.09 6.27 40.33
CA GLN A 143 -24.56 5.33 41.35
C GLN A 143 -24.64 5.98 42.74
N ASN A 144 -23.66 6.81 43.10
CA ASN A 144 -23.69 7.54 44.36
C ASN A 144 -24.85 8.56 44.40
N GLY A 145 -25.10 9.26 43.29
CA GLY A 145 -26.25 10.16 43.15
C GLY A 145 -27.58 9.43 43.29
N THR A 146 -27.73 8.28 42.61
CA THR A 146 -28.91 7.41 42.75
C THR A 146 -29.10 6.95 44.20
N THR A 147 -28.05 6.41 44.83
CA THR A 147 -28.08 5.97 46.23
C THR A 147 -28.46 7.10 47.18
N SER A 148 -27.91 8.31 46.97
CA SER A 148 -28.22 9.49 47.80
C SER A 148 -29.69 9.92 47.68
N LEU A 149 -30.24 9.92 46.46
CA LEU A 149 -31.66 10.21 46.23
C LEU A 149 -32.57 9.13 46.83
N GLU A 150 -32.21 7.86 46.66
CA GLU A 150 -32.94 6.74 47.26
C GLU A 150 -32.93 6.85 48.80
N LEU A 151 -31.79 7.21 49.40
CA LEU A 151 -31.67 7.44 50.83
C LEU A 151 -32.57 8.59 51.28
N ALA A 152 -32.54 9.73 50.59
CA ALA A 152 -33.40 10.88 50.92
C ALA A 152 -34.89 10.51 50.87
N ILE A 153 -35.32 9.76 49.86
CA ILE A 153 -36.69 9.24 49.73
C ILE A 153 -37.03 8.30 50.91
N MET A 154 -36.11 7.41 51.28
CA MET A 154 -36.28 6.47 52.39
C MET A 154 -36.35 7.14 53.76
N THR A 155 -35.66 8.27 53.95
CA THR A 155 -35.58 8.99 55.25
C THR A 155 -36.54 10.16 55.39
N THR A 156 -37.28 10.54 54.33
CA THR A 156 -38.24 11.66 54.39
C THR A 156 -39.29 11.45 55.49
N ASP A 157 -39.55 12.45 56.33
CA ASP A 157 -40.63 12.41 57.31
C ASP A 157 -42.00 12.57 56.61
N LEU A 158 -42.98 11.77 57.03
CA LEU A 158 -44.33 11.77 56.45
C LEU A 158 -45.33 12.56 57.30
N ASN A 159 -44.89 13.15 58.43
CA ASN A 159 -45.72 14.01 59.27
C ASN A 159 -45.96 15.37 58.61
N GLY A 160 -47.22 15.81 58.54
CA GLY A 160 -47.58 17.13 57.98
C GLY A 160 -47.62 17.20 56.44
N VAL A 161 -47.45 16.07 55.76
CA VAL A 161 -47.51 15.93 54.30
C VAL A 161 -48.93 15.50 53.89
N ASP A 162 -49.42 15.90 52.71
CA ASP A 162 -50.76 15.49 52.22
C ASP A 162 -50.81 13.98 51.88
N ASP A 163 -52.02 13.44 51.73
CA ASP A 163 -52.20 12.00 51.56
C ASP A 163 -51.71 11.47 50.20
N GLU A 164 -51.74 12.27 49.12
CA GLU A 164 -51.20 11.89 47.81
C GLU A 164 -49.68 11.82 47.85
N GLN A 165 -49.02 12.81 48.48
CA GLN A 165 -47.58 12.82 48.68
C GLN A 165 -47.13 11.63 49.56
N LYS A 166 -47.87 11.31 50.63
CA LYS A 166 -47.59 10.11 51.45
C LYS A 166 -47.66 8.84 50.63
N GLU A 167 -48.68 8.71 49.77
CA GLU A 167 -48.81 7.55 48.88
C GLU A 167 -47.66 7.46 47.89
N TYR A 168 -47.26 8.58 47.28
CA TYR A 168 -46.08 8.65 46.40
C TYR A 168 -44.81 8.12 47.06
N PHE A 169 -44.48 8.61 48.27
CA PHE A 169 -43.28 8.16 48.99
C PHE A 169 -43.36 6.68 49.37
N LYS A 170 -44.54 6.18 49.81
CA LYS A 170 -44.74 4.75 50.11
C LYS A 170 -44.47 3.87 48.88
N LEU A 171 -45.04 4.26 47.73
CA LEU A 171 -44.84 3.53 46.46
C LEU A 171 -43.38 3.56 46.02
N LYS A 172 -42.71 4.71 46.09
CA LYS A 172 -41.29 4.84 45.73
C LYS A 172 -40.39 3.99 46.63
N ARG A 173 -40.61 4.00 47.94
CA ARG A 173 -39.86 3.14 48.88
C ARG A 173 -40.04 1.66 48.57
N ALA A 174 -41.28 1.23 48.29
CA ALA A 174 -41.57 -0.15 47.92
C ALA A 174 -40.85 -0.57 46.62
N ALA A 175 -40.86 0.30 45.61
CA ALA A 175 -40.16 0.06 44.35
C ALA A 175 -38.64 -0.04 44.54
N ILE A 176 -38.02 0.86 45.33
CA ILE A 176 -36.58 0.82 45.65
C ILE A 176 -36.23 -0.51 46.34
N LEU A 177 -37.00 -0.92 47.35
CA LEU A 177 -36.78 -2.19 48.06
C LEU A 177 -36.92 -3.41 47.14
N GLN A 178 -37.86 -3.39 46.19
CA GLN A 178 -38.03 -4.45 45.21
C GLN A 178 -36.82 -4.54 44.26
N SER A 179 -36.34 -3.40 43.75
CA SER A 179 -35.15 -3.33 42.90
C SER A 179 -33.90 -3.85 43.62
N LEU A 180 -33.68 -3.44 44.88
CA LEU A 180 -32.54 -3.92 45.69
C LEU A 180 -32.58 -5.43 45.93
N ARG A 181 -33.76 -6.01 46.19
CA ARG A 181 -33.94 -7.46 46.32
C ARG A 181 -33.65 -8.19 45.01
N ALA A 182 -34.12 -7.66 43.88
CA ALA A 182 -33.84 -8.23 42.57
C ALA A 182 -32.34 -8.20 42.23
N GLN A 183 -31.65 -7.11 42.57
CA GLN A 183 -30.21 -6.97 42.36
C GLN A 183 -29.39 -7.95 43.22
N GLY A 184 -29.78 -8.16 44.49
CA GLY A 184 -29.16 -9.18 45.37
C GLY A 184 -29.33 -10.61 44.85
N ASN A 185 -30.50 -10.94 44.28
CA ASN A 185 -30.76 -12.26 43.70
C ASN A 185 -30.03 -12.49 42.36
N SER A 186 -29.69 -11.43 41.61
CA SER A 186 -28.96 -11.54 40.35
C SER A 186 -27.45 -11.73 40.53
N SER A 187 -26.88 -11.32 41.68
CA SER A 187 -25.44 -11.41 41.94
C SER A 187 -25.00 -12.76 42.55
N THR A 188 -25.96 -13.67 42.79
CA THR A 188 -25.75 -14.97 43.46
C THR A 188 -25.86 -16.19 42.54
N ASN A 189 -25.99 -15.97 41.22
CA ASN A 189 -25.95 -17.01 40.18
C ASN A 189 -24.72 -16.86 39.27
#